data_AF-A0A5J4WAG8-F1
#
_entry.id   AF-A0A5J4WAG8-F1
#
_cell.length_a   1.000
_cell.length_b   1.000
_cell.length_c   1.000
_cell.angle_alpha   90.00
_cell.angle_beta   90.00
_cell.angle_gamma   90.00
#
_symmetry.space_group_name_H-M   'P 1'
#
loop_
_entity.id
_entity.type
_entity.pdbx_description
1 polymer ?
#
loop_
_entity_poly.entity_id
_entity_poly.type
_entity_poly.pdbx_seq_one_letter_code
_entity_poly.pdbx_strand_id
1 'polypeptide(L)'
;MNYRLFHFDQIFMKMQDQAILIHSDSTTAVYDIGKWKAKESLSERIKHKFYLVKRLQLQVTTIHIPGKLNSTTDSLSRLCRSGDYSLKD
;
A
#
# COMPACT_ATOMS: atom_id res chain seq x y z
N MET A 1 3.39 5.36 -17.78
CA MET A 1 2.68 6.62 -17.43
C MET A 1 2.42 6.61 -15.92
N ASN A 2 3.16 7.44 -15.16
CA ASN A 2 3.48 7.29 -13.72
C ASN A 2 2.64 8.21 -12.79
N TYR A 3 1.37 8.50 -13.10
CA TYR A 3 0.63 9.56 -12.38
C TYR A 3 0.22 9.21 -10.94
N ARG A 4 -0.06 7.92 -10.65
CA ARG A 4 -0.51 7.48 -9.32
C ARG A 4 0.54 7.61 -8.21
N LEU A 5 1.83 7.67 -8.52
CA LEU A 5 2.90 7.81 -7.51
C LEU A 5 3.14 9.26 -7.09
N PHE A 6 3.04 10.21 -8.04
CA PHE A 6 3.28 11.63 -7.78
C PHE A 6 2.32 12.20 -6.73
N HIS A 7 1.10 11.66 -6.67
CA HIS A 7 0.13 12.04 -5.66
C HIS A 7 0.52 11.59 -4.24
N PHE A 8 1.11 10.39 -4.09
CA PHE A 8 1.56 9.92 -2.79
C PHE A 8 2.75 10.73 -2.26
N ASP A 9 3.70 11.09 -3.12
CA ASP A 9 4.85 11.93 -2.75
C ASP A 9 4.37 13.26 -2.14
N GLN A 10 3.41 13.91 -2.80
CA GLN A 10 2.84 15.17 -2.34
C GLN A 10 2.02 15.02 -1.06
N ILE A 11 1.26 13.92 -0.92
CA ILE A 11 0.47 13.65 0.29
C ILE A 11 1.41 13.48 1.50
N PHE A 12 2.43 12.62 1.39
CA PHE A 12 3.34 12.39 2.51
C PHE A 12 4.20 13.61 2.82
N MET A 13 4.63 14.39 1.81
CA MET A 13 5.31 15.67 2.02
C MET A 13 4.43 16.69 2.77
N LYS A 14 3.10 16.69 2.53
CA LYS A 14 2.17 17.60 3.20
C LYS A 14 1.77 17.15 4.60
N MET A 15 1.69 15.85 4.86
CA MET A 15 1.23 15.33 6.15
C MET A 15 2.32 15.34 7.23
N GLN A 16 3.60 15.59 6.90
CA GLN A 16 4.77 15.46 7.82
C GLN A 16 4.89 14.09 8.51
N ASP A 17 4.09 13.11 8.10
CA ASP A 17 4.06 11.80 8.72
C ASP A 17 5.38 11.07 8.49
N GLN A 18 5.98 10.58 9.58
CA GLN A 18 7.18 9.76 9.52
C GLN A 18 6.86 8.26 9.51
N ALA A 19 5.59 7.88 9.59
CA ALA A 19 5.18 6.48 9.69
C ALA A 19 3.88 6.17 8.94
N ILE A 20 3.79 4.95 8.41
CA ILE A 20 2.62 4.37 7.77
C ILE A 20 2.26 3.09 8.53
N LEU A 21 0.99 2.99 8.93
CA LEU A 21 0.43 1.76 9.47
C LEU A 21 -0.47 1.08 8.42
N ILE A 22 -0.18 -0.18 8.10
CA ILE A 22 -0.94 -0.97 7.11
C ILE A 22 -1.66 -2.10 7.83
N HIS A 23 -2.98 -2.15 7.67
CA HIS A 23 -3.80 -3.27 8.15
C HIS A 23 -4.13 -4.20 6.97
N SER A 24 -3.93 -5.50 7.12
CA SER A 24 -4.26 -6.47 6.08
C SER A 24 -4.74 -7.80 6.67
N ASP A 25 -5.69 -8.42 5.98
CA ASP A 25 -6.15 -9.78 6.26
C ASP A 25 -5.27 -10.87 5.63
N SER A 26 -4.30 -10.50 4.80
CA SER A 26 -3.32 -11.43 4.26
C SER A 26 -2.11 -11.50 5.20
N THR A 27 -2.04 -12.58 5.98
CA THR A 27 -0.89 -12.87 6.85
C THR A 27 0.41 -12.90 6.06
N THR A 28 0.38 -13.43 4.83
CA THR A 28 1.54 -13.44 3.91
C THR A 28 1.97 -12.03 3.55
N ALA A 29 1.02 -11.15 3.19
CA ALA A 29 1.36 -9.75 2.85
C ALA A 29 1.93 -8.99 4.05
N VAL A 30 1.37 -9.17 5.24
CA VAL A 30 1.90 -8.59 6.49
C VAL A 30 3.34 -9.05 6.74
N TYR A 31 3.60 -10.34 6.60
CA TYR A 31 4.94 -10.89 6.79
C TYR A 31 5.94 -10.36 5.75
N ASP A 32 5.58 -10.37 4.46
CA ASP A 32 6.48 -9.99 3.36
C ASP A 32 6.83 -8.49 3.39
N ILE A 33 5.83 -7.63 3.67
CA ILE A 33 6.01 -6.19 3.80
C ILE A 33 6.79 -5.88 5.09
N GLY A 34 6.38 -6.46 6.23
CA GLY A 34 7.00 -6.19 7.53
C GLY A 34 8.46 -6.66 7.63
N LYS A 35 8.82 -7.74 6.95
CA LYS A 35 10.22 -8.21 6.88
C LYS A 35 11.03 -7.53 5.79
N TRP A 36 10.41 -6.67 4.98
CA TRP A 36 11.03 -6.10 3.78
C TRP A 36 11.67 -7.17 2.87
N LYS A 37 11.19 -8.42 2.97
CA LYS A 37 11.76 -9.61 2.28
C LYS A 37 11.27 -9.75 0.85
N ALA A 38 10.36 -8.88 0.46
CA ALA A 38 9.75 -8.76 -0.85
C ALA A 38 10.71 -8.39 -2.00
N LYS A 39 12.04 -8.45 -1.80
CA LYS A 39 13.05 -7.87 -2.70
C LYS A 39 13.15 -8.55 -4.08
N GLU A 40 12.75 -9.80 -4.22
CA GLU A 40 13.01 -10.60 -5.44
C GLU A 40 11.75 -10.94 -6.25
N SER A 41 10.60 -11.13 -5.60
CA SER A 41 9.33 -11.53 -6.25
C SER A 41 8.34 -10.38 -6.49
N LEU A 42 8.65 -9.16 -6.05
CA LEU A 42 7.74 -8.03 -6.24
C LEU A 42 7.71 -7.53 -7.67
N SER A 43 6.49 -7.37 -8.19
CA SER A 43 6.24 -6.62 -9.42
C SER A 43 6.88 -5.23 -9.37
N GLU A 44 7.33 -4.71 -10.52
CA GLU A 44 7.94 -3.37 -10.67
C GLU A 44 7.12 -2.25 -9.99
N ARG A 45 5.79 -2.40 -9.97
CA ARG A 45 4.87 -1.45 -9.32
C ARG A 45 5.09 -1.33 -7.82
N ILE A 46 5.44 -2.41 -7.15
CA ILE A 46 5.67 -2.40 -5.70
C ILE A 46 7.12 -1.99 -5.40
N LYS A 47 8.08 -2.31 -6.28
CA LYS A 47 9.46 -1.79 -6.18
C LYS A 47 9.50 -0.26 -6.19
N HIS A 48 8.72 0.39 -7.06
CA HIS A 48 8.63 1.86 -7.06
C HIS A 48 8.02 2.43 -5.76
N LYS A 49 6.98 1.80 -5.20
CA LYS A 49 6.43 2.20 -3.90
C LYS A 49 7.45 2.04 -2.77
N PHE A 50 8.26 0.97 -2.82
CA PHE A 50 9.35 0.73 -1.88
C PHE A 50 10.43 1.82 -1.97
N TYR A 51 10.83 2.20 -3.18
CA TYR A 51 11.79 3.30 -3.38
C TYR A 51 11.27 4.61 -2.78
N LEU A 52 9.97 4.91 -2.97
CA LEU A 52 9.38 6.10 -2.40
C LEU A 52 9.46 6.13 -0.87
N VAL A 53 9.05 5.04 -0.23
CA VAL A 53 9.09 4.90 1.24
C VAL A 53 10.51 5.06 1.77
N LYS A 54 11.50 4.46 1.09
CA LYS A 54 12.93 4.63 1.38
C LYS A 54 13.39 6.08 1.25
N ARG A 55 13.06 6.74 0.14
CA ARG A 55 13.47 8.12 -0.15
C ARG A 55 12.86 9.12 0.84
N LEU A 56 11.62 8.88 1.24
CA LEU A 56 10.89 9.69 2.22
C LEU A 56 11.18 9.30 3.68
N GLN A 57 12.01 8.27 3.91
CA GLN A 57 12.36 7.76 5.25
C GLN A 57 11.15 7.39 6.11
N LEU A 58 10.07 6.89 5.48
CA LEU A 58 8.85 6.53 6.20
C LEU A 58 9.02 5.18 6.91
N GLN A 59 8.64 5.11 8.18
CA GLN A 59 8.56 3.87 8.94
C GLN A 59 7.28 3.13 8.57
N VAL A 60 7.37 1.91 8.02
CA VAL A 60 6.19 1.11 7.70
C VAL A 60 5.99 0.03 8.75
N THR A 61 4.82 0.05 9.38
CA THR A 61 4.36 -1.00 10.30
C THR A 61 3.18 -1.73 9.67
N THR A 62 3.12 -3.05 9.85
CA THR A 62 2.02 -3.88 9.35
C THR A 62 1.36 -4.64 10.48
N ILE A 63 0.03 -4.74 10.45
CA ILE A 63 -0.77 -5.48 11.42
C ILE A 63 -1.72 -6.40 10.67
N HIS A 64 -1.74 -7.66 11.07
CA HIS A 64 -2.74 -8.61 10.58
C HIS A 64 -4.10 -8.35 11.25
N ILE A 65 -5.14 -8.24 10.44
CA ILE A 65 -6.53 -8.09 10.89
C ILE A 65 -7.40 -9.24 10.34
N PRO A 66 -8.45 -9.70 11.05
CA PRO A 66 -9.39 -10.68 10.50
C PRO A 66 -10.09 -10.14 9.24
N GLY A 67 -10.38 -11.00 8.26
CA GLY A 67 -11.04 -10.61 7.00
C GLY A 67 -12.37 -9.87 7.18
N LYS A 68 -13.12 -10.15 8.26
CA LYS A 68 -14.35 -9.41 8.61
C LYS A 68 -14.09 -7.90 8.82
N LEU A 69 -12.93 -7.54 9.37
CA LEU A 69 -12.50 -6.15 9.56
C LEU A 69 -11.94 -5.52 8.27
N ASN A 70 -11.60 -6.33 7.27
CA ASN A 70 -11.14 -5.86 5.95
C ASN A 70 -12.27 -5.80 4.90
N SER A 71 -13.52 -5.93 5.34
CA SER A 71 -14.70 -6.05 4.46
C SER A 71 -14.91 -4.85 3.54
N THR A 72 -14.62 -3.64 4.01
CA THR A 72 -14.68 -2.41 3.19
C THR A 72 -13.67 -2.45 2.06
N THR A 73 -12.41 -2.81 2.37
CA THR A 73 -11.34 -2.91 1.37
C THR A 73 -11.66 -3.99 0.33
N ASP A 74 -12.15 -5.15 0.75
CA ASP A 74 -12.53 -6.24 -0.15
C ASP A 74 -13.68 -5.81 -1.07
N SER A 75 -14.70 -5.15 -0.52
CA SER A 75 -15.83 -4.60 -1.29
C SER A 75 -15.37 -3.58 -2.33
N LEU A 76 -14.49 -2.65 -1.95
CA LEU A 76 -13.91 -1.66 -2.88
C LEU A 76 -13.04 -2.31 -3.95
N SER A 77 -12.28 -3.36 -3.60
CA SER A 77 -11.49 -4.12 -4.57
C SER A 77 -12.38 -4.81 -5.61
N ARG A 78 -13.52 -5.38 -5.17
CA ARG A 78 -14.52 -5.99 -6.06
C ARG A 78 -15.17 -4.96 -6.98
N LEU A 79 -15.58 -3.80 -6.45
CA LEU A 79 -16.13 -2.70 -7.26
C LEU A 79 -15.11 -2.17 -8.27
N CYS A 80 -13.83 -2.11 -7.90
CA CYS A 80 -12.77 -1.73 -8.83
C CYS A 80 -12.57 -2.74 -9.96
N ARG A 81 -12.77 -4.04 -9.67
CA ARG A 81 -12.68 -5.11 -10.67
C ARG A 81 -13.91 -5.17 -11.58
N SER A 82 -15.10 -4.81 -11.08
CA SER A 82 -16.33 -4.74 -11.89
C SER A 82 -16.40 -3.49 -12.76
N GLY A 83 -15.62 -2.45 -12.44
CA GLY A 83 -15.61 -1.18 -13.16
C GLY A 83 -16.57 -0.14 -12.57
N ASP A 84 -17.32 -0.49 -11.52
CA ASP A 84 -18.28 0.39 -10.83
C ASP A 84 -17.58 1.41 -9.91
N TYR A 85 -16.29 1.22 -9.68
CA TYR A 85 -15.45 2.14 -8.95
C TYR A 85 -14.10 2.27 -9.64
N SER A 86 -13.64 3.49 -9.84
CA SER A 86 -12.25 3.76 -10.21
C SER A 86 -11.67 4.77 -9.23
N LEU A 87 -10.42 4.54 -8.84
CA LEU A 87 -9.64 5.61 -8.24
C LEU A 87 -9.47 6.68 -9.31
N LYS A 88 -10.03 7.87 -9.07
CA LYS A 88 -9.80 9.04 -9.92
C LYS A 88 -8.28 9.28 -10.02
N ASP A 89 -7.84 9.58 -11.24
CA ASP A 89 -6.44 9.91 -11.55
C ASP A 89 -6.00 11.24 -10.94
#